data_AF-A0A1B6JYG3-F1
#
_entry.id   AF-A0A1B6JYG3-F1
#
_cell.length_a   1.000
_cell.length_b   1.000
_cell.length_c   1.000
_cell.angle_alpha   90.00
_cell.angle_beta   90.00
_cell.angle_gamma   90.00
#
_symmetry.space_group_name_H-M   'P 1'
#
loop_
_entity.id
_entity.type
_entity.pdbx_description
1 polymer ?
#
loop_
_entity_poly.entity_id
_entity_poly.type
_entity_poly.pdbx_seq_one_letter_code
_entity_poly.pdbx_strand_id
1 'polypeptide(L)'
;HEAIKDSVDHLLERGTDYASEVRKISPEGVDIVLDCLCGEECNRGYSLLKPMGKYVLYGSSSVVTGETKSILSAARSWWQVDKVSPIKLFDENKSLSGLNLRHLMHQQNSAGYVARIFDTVVALWRDGKVTPVVDSTWAIEDVPEAMQKMHDRKNIGKIIMDPSMEPKPKPATPAKGKAKSIDKDEKKKSEDESNDSPPPSADGKEKEEEKKASS
;
A
#
# COMPACT_ATOMS: atom_id res chain seq x y z
N HIS A 1 -13.68 9.82 7.57
CA HIS A 1 -14.04 10.80 6.52
C HIS A 1 -15.54 11.00 6.55
N GLU A 2 -16.03 12.21 6.78
CA GLU A 2 -17.48 12.48 6.82
C GLU A 2 -18.15 12.26 5.46
N ALA A 3 -17.47 12.61 4.37
CA ALA A 3 -17.99 12.54 2.99
C ALA A 3 -18.37 11.14 2.45
N ILE A 4 -18.17 10.07 3.22
CA ILE A 4 -18.63 8.70 2.88
C ILE A 4 -19.56 8.10 3.94
N LYS A 5 -19.82 8.82 5.05
CA LYS A 5 -20.49 8.27 6.22
C LYS A 5 -21.93 7.82 5.93
N ASP A 6 -22.62 8.54 5.06
CA ASP A 6 -24.01 8.23 4.67
C ASP A 6 -24.10 7.19 3.53
N SER A 7 -22.95 6.67 3.06
CA SER A 7 -22.85 5.68 1.99
C SER A 7 -22.43 4.28 2.45
N VAL A 8 -22.18 4.11 3.75
CA VAL A 8 -21.78 2.85 4.39
C VAL A 8 -22.48 2.69 5.74
N ASP A 9 -22.99 1.51 6.05
CA ASP A 9 -23.66 1.26 7.34
C ASP A 9 -22.68 1.34 8.53
N HIS A 10 -21.45 0.88 8.31
CA HIS A 10 -20.40 0.81 9.34
C HIS A 10 -19.05 1.21 8.76
N LEU A 11 -18.55 2.38 9.15
CA LEU A 11 -17.20 2.84 8.83
C LEU A 11 -16.23 2.44 9.95
N LEU A 12 -15.21 1.63 9.62
CA LEU A 12 -14.20 1.16 10.57
C LEU A 12 -12.90 1.96 10.44
N GLU A 13 -12.28 2.31 11.56
CA GLU A 13 -11.08 3.16 11.57
C GLU A 13 -9.79 2.38 11.29
N ARG A 14 -8.91 2.98 10.48
CA ARG A 14 -7.62 2.39 10.12
C ARG A 14 -6.71 2.27 11.35
N GLY A 15 -6.11 1.09 11.52
CA GLY A 15 -5.21 0.81 12.65
C GLY A 15 -5.90 0.15 13.85
N THR A 16 -7.22 0.05 13.85
CA THR A 16 -7.96 -0.86 14.73
C THR A 16 -7.92 -2.29 14.19
N ASP A 17 -8.16 -3.30 15.05
CA ASP A 17 -8.44 -4.66 14.59
C ASP A 17 -9.87 -4.74 14.04
N TYR A 18 -10.03 -4.36 12.77
CA TYR A 18 -11.33 -4.35 12.11
C TYR A 18 -12.02 -5.72 12.11
N ALA A 19 -11.29 -6.84 12.26
CA ALA A 19 -11.91 -8.16 12.36
C ALA A 19 -12.69 -8.33 13.66
N SER A 20 -12.17 -7.82 14.78
CA SER A 20 -12.90 -7.74 16.04
C SER A 20 -14.09 -6.78 15.94
N GLU A 21 -13.93 -5.61 15.30
CA GLU A 21 -15.04 -4.67 15.13
C GLU A 21 -16.17 -5.23 14.24
N VAL A 22 -15.83 -5.90 13.12
CA VAL A 22 -16.80 -6.62 12.29
C VAL A 22 -17.54 -7.68 13.12
N ARG A 23 -16.85 -8.43 13.99
CA ARG A 23 -17.50 -9.45 14.84
C ARG A 23 -18.39 -8.87 15.95
N LYS A 24 -18.19 -7.62 16.38
CA LYS A 24 -19.15 -6.95 17.28
C LYS A 24 -20.48 -6.64 16.58
N ILE A 25 -20.41 -6.35 15.29
CA ILE A 25 -21.57 -5.98 14.45
C ILE A 25 -22.26 -7.23 13.89
N SER A 26 -21.47 -8.18 13.36
CA SER A 26 -21.91 -9.46 12.83
C SER A 26 -21.04 -10.60 13.36
N PRO A 27 -21.43 -11.23 14.48
CA PRO A 27 -20.62 -12.24 15.17
C PRO A 27 -20.19 -13.43 14.30
N GLU A 28 -21.06 -13.84 13.37
CA GLU A 28 -20.83 -14.93 12.41
C GLU A 28 -19.87 -14.54 11.27
N GLY A 29 -19.59 -13.24 11.09
CA GLY A 29 -18.76 -12.72 10.00
C GLY A 29 -19.58 -12.15 8.84
N VAL A 30 -19.03 -12.20 7.63
CA VAL A 30 -19.61 -11.60 6.40
C VAL A 30 -19.69 -12.61 5.26
N ASP A 31 -20.61 -12.35 4.33
CA ASP A 31 -20.87 -13.20 3.16
C ASP A 31 -19.87 -12.94 2.02
N ILE A 32 -19.37 -11.71 1.89
CA ILE A 32 -18.40 -11.31 0.86
C ILE A 32 -17.33 -10.39 1.47
N VAL A 33 -16.07 -10.64 1.10
CA VAL A 33 -14.93 -9.72 1.33
C VAL A 33 -14.35 -9.32 -0.02
N LEU A 34 -14.23 -8.01 -0.24
CA LEU A 34 -13.59 -7.42 -1.43
C LEU A 34 -12.25 -6.80 -0.99
N ASP A 35 -11.13 -7.44 -1.33
CA ASP A 35 -9.80 -6.99 -0.90
C ASP A 35 -9.02 -6.23 -2.00
N CYS A 36 -8.52 -5.06 -1.65
CA CYS A 36 -7.64 -4.22 -2.49
C CYS A 36 -6.22 -4.01 -1.90
N LEU A 37 -5.95 -4.61 -0.74
CA LEU A 37 -4.70 -4.51 0.01
C LEU A 37 -3.79 -5.72 -0.27
N CYS A 38 -4.32 -6.94 -0.21
CA CYS A 38 -3.58 -8.21 -0.27
C CYS A 38 -2.62 -8.42 0.94
N GLY A 39 -1.87 -9.53 0.92
CA GLY A 39 -0.89 -9.88 1.94
C GLY A 39 -1.52 -10.43 3.22
N GLU A 40 -1.14 -9.90 4.38
CA GLU A 40 -1.64 -10.35 5.68
C GLU A 40 -3.17 -10.19 5.82
N GLU A 41 -3.75 -9.21 5.11
CA GLU A 41 -5.19 -8.97 5.08
C GLU A 41 -6.00 -10.08 4.41
N CYS A 42 -5.38 -10.87 3.54
CA CYS A 42 -6.03 -12.03 2.93
C CYS A 42 -6.49 -13.04 3.99
N ASN A 43 -5.61 -13.38 4.94
CA ASN A 43 -5.93 -14.32 6.02
C ASN A 43 -6.98 -13.72 6.99
N ARG A 44 -6.89 -12.42 7.29
CA ARG A 44 -7.85 -11.74 8.18
C ARG A 44 -9.24 -11.68 7.54
N GLY A 45 -9.34 -11.21 6.29
CA GLY A 45 -10.59 -11.19 5.52
C GLY A 45 -11.20 -12.59 5.34
N TYR A 46 -10.38 -13.59 4.98
CA TYR A 46 -10.83 -14.98 4.87
C TYR A 46 -11.40 -15.53 6.20
N SER A 47 -10.78 -15.17 7.33
CA SER A 47 -11.26 -15.59 8.67
C SER A 47 -12.62 -14.99 9.05
N LEU A 48 -13.01 -13.88 8.42
CA LEU A 48 -14.32 -13.24 8.59
C LEU A 48 -15.41 -13.83 7.70
N LEU A 49 -15.10 -14.74 6.78
CA LEU A 49 -16.14 -15.36 5.95
C LEU A 49 -17.02 -16.31 6.77
N LYS A 50 -18.34 -16.18 6.58
CA LYS A 50 -19.33 -17.21 6.88
C LYS A 50 -19.13 -18.47 6.00
N PRO A 51 -19.75 -19.61 6.32
CA PRO A 51 -19.95 -20.69 5.36
C PRO A 51 -20.62 -20.16 4.07
N MET A 52 -20.23 -20.71 2.92
CA MET A 52 -20.55 -20.23 1.56
C MET A 52 -20.01 -18.83 1.21
N GLY A 53 -19.20 -18.22 2.09
CA GLY A 53 -18.64 -16.90 1.90
C GLY A 53 -17.62 -16.81 0.75
N LYS A 54 -17.46 -15.60 0.22
CA LYS A 54 -16.60 -15.31 -0.95
C LYS A 54 -15.58 -14.22 -0.65
N TYR A 55 -14.31 -14.56 -0.76
CA TYR A 55 -13.23 -13.56 -0.78
C TYR A 55 -12.82 -13.29 -2.24
N VAL A 56 -12.74 -12.01 -2.60
CA VAL A 56 -12.36 -11.55 -3.94
C VAL A 56 -11.21 -10.55 -3.83
N LEU A 57 -10.01 -10.97 -4.22
CA LEU A 57 -8.85 -10.10 -4.36
C LEU A 57 -8.93 -9.34 -5.70
N TYR A 58 -9.00 -8.01 -5.66
CA TYR A 58 -9.06 -7.18 -6.87
C TYR A 58 -8.00 -6.06 -6.92
N GLY A 59 -7.15 -5.94 -5.89
CA GLY A 59 -6.04 -5.00 -5.85
C GLY A 59 -4.92 -5.43 -4.91
N SER A 60 -3.72 -4.90 -5.11
CA SER A 60 -2.53 -5.19 -4.30
C SER A 60 -1.87 -3.89 -3.83
N SER A 61 -2.66 -2.97 -3.29
CA SER A 61 -2.23 -1.60 -2.95
C SER A 61 -1.29 -1.50 -1.73
N SER A 62 -0.96 -2.63 -1.10
CA SER A 62 0.17 -2.78 -0.17
C SER A 62 1.54 -2.70 -0.87
N VAL A 63 1.62 -3.01 -2.17
CA VAL A 63 2.88 -3.03 -2.94
C VAL A 63 3.30 -1.63 -3.43
N VAL A 64 2.43 -0.62 -3.30
CA VAL A 64 2.60 0.73 -3.89
C VAL A 64 2.95 1.78 -2.82
N THR A 65 3.31 1.38 -1.59
CA THR A 65 3.46 2.30 -0.44
C THR A 65 4.80 3.06 -0.35
N GLY A 66 5.46 3.34 -1.47
CA GLY A 66 6.45 4.42 -1.62
C GLY A 66 7.80 4.32 -0.87
N GLU A 67 7.93 3.54 0.20
CA GLU A 67 9.21 3.32 0.87
C GLU A 67 10.08 2.31 0.10
N THR A 68 11.36 2.62 -0.04
CA THR A 68 12.40 1.78 -0.67
C THR A 68 12.74 0.50 0.11
N LYS A 69 11.85 0.01 0.97
CA LYS A 69 12.00 -1.21 1.79
C LYS A 69 11.62 -2.47 1.01
N SER A 70 12.36 -2.67 -0.07
CA SER A 70 12.62 -3.93 -0.78
C SER A 70 11.42 -4.72 -1.30
N ILE A 71 11.45 -4.99 -2.61
CA ILE A 71 10.58 -5.96 -3.28
C ILE A 71 10.68 -7.36 -2.62
N LEU A 72 11.79 -7.69 -1.94
CA LEU A 72 11.89 -8.93 -1.15
C LEU A 72 10.97 -8.96 0.08
N SER A 73 10.61 -7.81 0.68
CA SER A 73 9.66 -7.79 1.80
C SER A 73 8.25 -8.12 1.31
N ALA A 74 7.82 -7.50 0.21
CA ALA A 74 6.58 -7.82 -0.48
C ALA A 74 6.53 -9.30 -0.94
N ALA A 75 7.64 -9.84 -1.48
CA ALA A 75 7.75 -11.26 -1.84
C ALA A 75 7.67 -12.19 -0.61
N ARG A 76 8.24 -11.80 0.53
CA ARG A 76 8.16 -12.55 1.80
C ARG A 76 6.74 -12.53 2.39
N SER A 77 6.02 -11.41 2.25
CA SER A 77 4.59 -11.34 2.58
C SER A 77 3.73 -12.16 1.61
N TRP A 78 4.10 -12.25 0.33
CA TRP A 78 3.47 -13.18 -0.62
C TRP A 78 3.65 -14.64 -0.19
N TRP A 79 4.85 -15.03 0.26
CA TRP A 79 5.14 -16.37 0.81
C TRP A 79 4.37 -16.71 2.10
N GLN A 80 3.72 -15.73 2.75
CA GLN A 80 2.81 -15.95 3.88
C GLN A 80 1.35 -16.19 3.44
N VAL A 81 1.01 -15.92 2.17
CA VAL A 81 -0.35 -16.08 1.60
C VAL A 81 -0.62 -17.52 1.14
N ASP A 82 0.40 -18.37 1.00
CA ASP A 82 0.34 -19.79 0.61
C ASP A 82 -0.46 -20.72 1.57
N LYS A 83 -1.22 -20.16 2.52
CA LYS A 83 -1.89 -20.88 3.63
C LYS A 83 -3.36 -21.24 3.39
N VAL A 84 -3.96 -20.83 2.27
CA VAL A 84 -5.35 -21.21 1.92
C VAL A 84 -5.32 -22.39 0.95
N SER A 85 -5.29 -23.62 1.49
CA SER A 85 -5.30 -24.84 0.68
C SER A 85 -6.71 -25.16 0.15
N PRO A 86 -6.84 -25.88 -0.99
CA PRO A 86 -8.14 -26.32 -1.50
C PRO A 86 -8.93 -27.20 -0.53
N ILE A 87 -8.24 -28.00 0.31
CA ILE A 87 -8.88 -28.83 1.35
C ILE A 87 -9.54 -27.94 2.41
N LYS A 88 -8.85 -26.88 2.86
CA LYS A 88 -9.41 -25.91 3.81
C LYS A 88 -10.64 -25.19 3.24
N LEU A 89 -10.63 -24.85 1.95
CA LEU A 89 -11.78 -24.26 1.27
C LEU A 89 -12.99 -25.20 1.24
N PHE A 90 -12.75 -26.50 1.00
CA PHE A 90 -13.77 -27.54 1.03
C PHE A 90 -14.35 -27.72 2.44
N ASP A 91 -13.50 -27.93 3.45
CA ASP A 91 -13.92 -28.18 4.83
C ASP A 91 -14.69 -26.97 5.43
N GLU A 92 -14.20 -25.75 5.20
CA GLU A 92 -14.87 -24.53 5.69
C GLU A 92 -16.02 -24.05 4.79
N ASN A 93 -16.27 -24.72 3.65
CA ASN A 93 -17.27 -24.35 2.65
C ASN A 93 -17.11 -22.91 2.13
N LYS A 94 -15.89 -22.48 1.78
CA LYS A 94 -15.57 -21.10 1.37
C LYS A 94 -14.98 -21.03 -0.03
N SER A 95 -15.02 -19.83 -0.61
CA SER A 95 -14.36 -19.55 -1.90
C SER A 95 -13.35 -18.40 -1.79
N LEU A 96 -12.19 -18.62 -2.43
CA LEU A 96 -11.12 -17.64 -2.60
C LEU A 96 -10.96 -17.38 -4.10
N SER A 97 -10.99 -16.12 -4.52
CA SER A 97 -10.94 -15.75 -5.94
C SER A 97 -10.14 -14.47 -6.18
N GLY A 98 -9.69 -14.27 -7.42
CA GLY A 98 -8.96 -13.08 -7.84
C GLY A 98 -9.55 -12.47 -9.11
N LEU A 99 -9.61 -11.14 -9.18
CA LEU A 99 -10.08 -10.38 -10.33
C LEU A 99 -9.02 -9.35 -10.75
N ASN A 100 -8.42 -9.54 -11.92
CA ASN A 100 -7.54 -8.55 -12.55
C ASN A 100 -8.16 -8.13 -13.88
N LEU A 101 -8.95 -7.04 -13.85
CA LEU A 101 -9.72 -6.56 -15.00
C LEU A 101 -8.83 -6.26 -16.21
N ARG A 102 -7.62 -5.72 -16.00
CA ARG A 102 -6.64 -5.45 -17.06
C ARG A 102 -6.20 -6.74 -17.76
N HIS A 103 -5.92 -7.81 -17.00
CA HIS A 103 -5.55 -9.10 -17.57
C HIS A 103 -6.74 -9.73 -18.31
N LEU A 104 -7.94 -9.68 -17.72
CA LEU A 104 -9.17 -10.19 -18.34
C LEU A 104 -9.45 -9.52 -19.69
N MET A 105 -9.37 -8.19 -19.74
CA MET A 105 -9.59 -7.42 -20.98
C MET A 105 -8.51 -7.64 -22.03
N HIS A 106 -7.23 -7.55 -21.65
CA HIS A 106 -6.13 -7.37 -22.63
C HIS A 106 -5.17 -8.56 -22.77
N GLN A 107 -5.17 -9.52 -21.84
CA GLN A 107 -4.31 -10.71 -21.91
C GLN A 107 -5.10 -12.00 -22.16
N GLN A 108 -6.35 -12.06 -21.65
CA GLN A 108 -7.26 -13.20 -21.79
C GLN A 108 -8.33 -12.98 -22.87
N ASN A 109 -8.15 -11.97 -23.73
CA ASN A 109 -9.02 -11.61 -24.86
C ASN A 109 -10.52 -11.53 -24.53
N SER A 110 -10.88 -11.23 -23.27
CA SER A 110 -12.26 -11.26 -22.78
C SER A 110 -12.93 -9.88 -22.80
N ALA A 111 -12.43 -8.96 -23.63
CA ALA A 111 -12.97 -7.60 -23.76
C ALA A 111 -14.48 -7.57 -24.11
N GLY A 112 -14.96 -8.47 -24.98
CA GLY A 112 -16.39 -8.58 -25.30
C GLY A 112 -17.27 -9.06 -24.15
N TYR A 113 -16.72 -9.88 -23.24
CA TYR A 113 -17.40 -10.24 -22.00
C TYR A 113 -17.47 -9.04 -21.05
N VAL A 114 -16.36 -8.31 -20.88
CA VAL A 114 -16.31 -7.10 -20.04
C VAL A 114 -17.23 -6.00 -20.55
N ALA A 115 -17.35 -5.81 -21.87
CA ALA A 115 -18.28 -4.85 -22.47
C ALA A 115 -19.74 -5.11 -22.05
N ARG A 116 -20.20 -6.38 -22.08
CA ARG A 116 -21.55 -6.76 -21.62
C ARG A 116 -21.79 -6.51 -20.13
N ILE A 117 -20.75 -6.62 -19.30
CA ILE A 117 -20.83 -6.25 -17.88
C ILE A 117 -20.89 -4.73 -17.73
N PHE A 118 -20.12 -3.99 -18.53
CA PHE A 118 -20.16 -2.53 -18.57
C PHE A 118 -21.54 -2.00 -18.98
N ASP A 119 -22.23 -2.62 -19.95
CA ASP A 119 -23.61 -2.27 -20.31
C ASP A 119 -24.57 -2.35 -19.09
N THR A 120 -24.36 -3.33 -18.21
CA THR A 120 -25.12 -3.47 -16.95
C THR A 120 -24.85 -2.30 -16.00
N VAL A 121 -23.59 -1.88 -15.88
CA VAL A 121 -23.19 -0.71 -15.06
C VAL A 121 -23.76 0.59 -15.64
N VAL A 122 -23.75 0.74 -16.97
CA VAL A 122 -24.35 1.90 -17.66
C VAL A 122 -25.87 1.94 -17.45
N ALA A 123 -26.56 0.80 -17.46
CA ALA A 123 -27.97 0.72 -17.12
C ALA A 123 -28.23 1.18 -15.67
N LEU A 124 -27.47 0.68 -14.71
CA LEU A 124 -27.58 1.10 -13.30
C LEU A 124 -27.29 2.60 -13.09
N TRP A 125 -26.36 3.18 -13.86
CA TRP A 125 -26.10 4.62 -13.85
C TRP A 125 -27.26 5.43 -14.44
N ARG A 126 -27.83 4.99 -15.58
CA ARG A 126 -29.02 5.62 -16.19
C ARG A 126 -30.25 5.55 -15.28
N ASP A 127 -30.39 4.47 -14.52
CA ASP A 127 -31.42 4.28 -13.49
C ASP A 127 -31.17 5.12 -12.21
N GLY A 128 -30.05 5.84 -12.10
CA GLY A 128 -29.66 6.60 -10.90
C GLY A 128 -29.22 5.73 -9.71
N LYS A 129 -29.06 4.41 -9.89
CA LYS A 129 -28.65 3.45 -8.85
C LYS A 129 -27.14 3.44 -8.60
N VAL A 130 -26.35 3.91 -9.56
CA VAL A 130 -24.90 4.07 -9.46
C VAL A 130 -24.53 5.49 -9.84
N THR A 131 -23.92 6.25 -8.93
CA THR A 131 -23.47 7.62 -9.18
C THR A 131 -21.95 7.68 -9.08
N PRO A 132 -21.22 8.14 -10.12
CA PRO A 132 -19.77 8.29 -10.06
C PRO A 132 -19.39 9.46 -9.14
N VAL A 133 -18.54 9.20 -8.15
CA VAL A 133 -18.00 10.23 -7.26
C VAL A 133 -16.67 10.76 -7.83
N VAL A 134 -16.66 12.03 -8.22
CA VAL A 134 -15.44 12.76 -8.63
C VAL A 134 -14.88 13.50 -7.42
N ASP A 135 -13.63 13.23 -7.09
CA ASP A 135 -12.90 13.88 -5.99
C ASP A 135 -12.35 15.25 -6.40
N SER A 136 -11.73 15.30 -7.58
CA SER A 136 -11.09 16.51 -8.09
C SER A 136 -10.73 16.38 -9.57
N THR A 137 -10.79 17.51 -10.28
CA THR A 137 -10.35 17.65 -11.67
C THR A 137 -9.11 18.55 -11.72
N TRP A 138 -8.17 18.23 -12.59
CA TRP A 138 -6.87 18.89 -12.72
C TRP A 138 -6.49 19.09 -14.19
N ALA A 139 -5.72 20.14 -14.47
CA ALA A 139 -5.04 20.31 -15.74
C ALA A 139 -3.93 19.25 -15.92
N ILE A 140 -3.48 19.01 -17.15
CA ILE A 140 -2.45 18.02 -17.47
C ILE A 140 -1.10 18.39 -16.83
N GLU A 141 -0.82 19.68 -16.68
CA GLU A 141 0.39 20.25 -16.09
C GLU A 141 0.44 20.12 -14.56
N ASP A 142 -0.70 19.84 -13.92
CA ASP A 142 -0.84 19.62 -12.47
C ASP A 142 -0.91 18.11 -12.10
N VAL A 143 -0.54 17.23 -13.05
CA VAL A 143 -0.42 15.78 -12.82
C VAL A 143 0.44 15.42 -11.60
N PRO A 144 1.59 16.07 -11.30
CA PRO A 144 2.38 15.76 -10.10
C PRO A 144 1.59 15.96 -8.80
N GLU A 145 0.88 17.09 -8.68
CA GLU A 145 0.07 17.46 -7.52
C GLU A 145 -1.14 16.52 -7.36
N ALA A 146 -1.80 16.18 -8.48
CA ALA A 146 -2.88 15.20 -8.53
C ALA A 146 -2.43 13.78 -8.14
N MET A 147 -1.26 13.34 -8.64
CA MET A 147 -0.64 12.07 -8.24
C MET A 147 -0.25 12.05 -6.77
N GLN A 148 0.27 13.17 -6.23
CA GLN A 148 0.59 13.27 -4.81
C GLN A 148 -0.67 13.13 -3.93
N LYS A 149 -1.79 13.77 -4.31
CA LYS A 149 -3.08 13.60 -3.59
C LYS A 149 -3.52 12.13 -3.55
N MET A 150 -3.35 11.40 -4.64
CA MET A 150 -3.64 9.95 -4.73
C MET A 150 -2.68 9.10 -3.89
N HIS A 151 -1.38 9.38 -3.95
CA HIS A 151 -0.36 8.67 -3.18
C HIS A 151 -0.56 8.85 -1.67
N ASP A 152 -0.88 10.08 -1.25
CA ASP A 152 -1.22 10.42 0.14
C ASP A 152 -2.57 9.83 0.60
N ARG A 153 -3.30 9.15 -0.30
CA ARG A 153 -4.65 8.59 -0.07
C ARG A 153 -5.67 9.64 0.43
N LYS A 154 -5.53 10.88 -0.05
CA LYS A 154 -6.38 12.04 0.33
C LYS A 154 -7.59 12.23 -0.59
N ASN A 155 -7.74 11.44 -1.65
CA ASN A 155 -8.86 11.53 -2.58
C ASN A 155 -10.07 10.69 -2.13
N ILE A 156 -11.27 11.26 -2.26
CA ILE A 156 -12.53 10.55 -1.98
C ILE A 156 -13.31 10.41 -3.29
N GLY A 157 -13.11 9.28 -3.96
CA GLY A 157 -13.58 9.07 -5.33
C GLY A 157 -12.49 9.32 -6.37
N LYS A 158 -12.90 9.63 -7.60
CA LYS A 158 -12.04 9.62 -8.79
C LYS A 158 -11.35 10.97 -9.00
N ILE A 159 -10.03 10.94 -9.19
CA ILE A 159 -9.27 12.05 -9.76
C ILE A 159 -9.39 12.00 -11.28
N ILE A 160 -9.71 13.14 -11.90
CA ILE A 160 -9.86 13.33 -13.35
C ILE A 160 -8.79 14.31 -13.84
N MET A 161 -8.25 14.04 -15.03
CA MET A 161 -7.40 14.97 -15.77
C MET A 161 -8.21 15.53 -16.93
N ASP A 162 -8.28 16.84 -17.06
CA ASP A 162 -9.05 17.53 -18.10
C ASP A 162 -8.10 18.35 -18.99
N PRO A 163 -7.96 18.01 -20.28
CA PRO A 163 -7.09 18.73 -21.21
C PRO A 163 -7.60 20.13 -21.59
N SER A 164 -8.78 20.54 -21.13
CA SER A 164 -9.34 21.88 -21.34
C SER A 164 -9.18 22.83 -20.14
N MET A 165 -8.68 22.34 -19.00
CA MET A 165 -8.43 23.17 -17.81
C MET A 165 -7.08 23.89 -17.88
N GLU A 166 -7.06 25.15 -17.45
CA GLU A 166 -5.82 25.88 -17.21
C GLU A 166 -5.13 25.41 -15.90
N PRO A 167 -3.78 25.41 -15.85
CA PRO A 167 -3.02 25.00 -14.66
C PRO A 167 -3.24 25.93 -13.48
N LYS A 168 -3.21 25.37 -12.27
CA LYS A 168 -3.33 26.15 -11.04
C LYS A 168 -2.11 27.07 -10.86
N PRO A 169 -2.28 28.32 -10.38
CA PRO A 169 -1.15 29.21 -10.11
C PRO A 169 -0.19 28.59 -9.09
N LYS A 170 1.01 28.22 -9.54
CA LYS A 170 2.01 27.62 -8.66
C LYS A 170 2.51 28.67 -7.67
N PRO A 171 2.58 28.38 -6.35
CA PRO A 171 3.14 29.30 -5.38
C PRO A 171 4.56 29.69 -5.80
N ALA A 172 4.84 30.99 -5.86
CA ALA A 172 6.17 31.47 -6.23
C ALA A 172 7.19 31.00 -5.18
N THR A 173 8.01 30.01 -5.54
CA THR A 173 9.10 29.54 -4.69
C THR A 173 10.03 30.72 -4.40
N PRO A 174 10.22 31.15 -3.13
CA PRO A 174 11.14 32.23 -2.84
C PRO A 174 12.54 31.81 -3.28
N ALA A 175 13.15 32.61 -4.16
CA ALA A 175 14.44 32.30 -4.73
C ALA A 175 15.49 32.14 -3.62
N LYS A 176 16.14 30.97 -3.55
CA LYS A 176 17.29 30.76 -2.66
C LYS A 176 18.39 31.76 -3.03
N GLY A 177 18.50 32.83 -2.25
CA GLY A 177 19.56 33.81 -2.40
C GLY A 177 20.92 33.14 -2.28
N LYS A 178 21.81 33.39 -3.24
CA LYS A 178 23.21 32.97 -3.17
C LYS A 178 23.88 33.73 -2.03
N ALA A 179 24.05 33.10 -0.87
CA ALA A 179 24.96 33.61 0.15
C ALA A 179 26.38 33.60 -0.42
N LYS A 180 26.96 34.79 -0.59
CA LYS A 180 28.37 34.93 -0.98
C LYS A 180 29.26 34.45 0.16
N SER A 181 30.34 33.77 -0.21
CA SER A 181 31.50 33.54 0.64
C SER A 181 32.04 34.88 1.18
N ILE A 182 32.23 34.96 2.49
CA ILE A 182 33.15 35.93 3.11
C ILE A 182 34.20 35.16 3.88
N ASP A 183 35.43 35.59 3.65
CA ASP A 183 36.70 35.00 4.08
C ASP A 183 36.95 35.18 5.59
N LYS A 184 37.66 34.22 6.20
CA LYS A 184 38.26 34.33 7.54
C LYS A 184 39.42 33.34 7.71
N ASP A 185 40.58 33.74 7.19
CA ASP A 185 41.87 33.32 7.71
C ASP A 185 42.06 33.92 9.13
N GLU A 186 42.41 33.10 10.14
CA GLU A 186 43.49 33.39 11.11
C GLU A 186 43.76 32.26 12.13
N LYS A 187 44.91 32.34 12.80
CA LYS A 187 45.65 31.22 13.41
C LYS A 187 45.50 31.07 14.95
N LYS A 188 45.27 29.81 15.37
CA LYS A 188 46.12 28.96 16.25
C LYS A 188 46.50 29.42 17.69
N LYS A 189 46.51 28.41 18.60
CA LYS A 189 46.93 28.36 20.04
C LYS A 189 45.76 28.46 21.05
N SER A 190 45.75 27.75 22.19
CA SER A 190 46.75 26.85 22.82
C SER A 190 46.12 25.89 23.85
N GLU A 191 46.85 24.79 24.18
CA GLU A 191 46.85 24.02 25.46
C GLU A 191 45.52 23.37 25.96
N ASP A 192 45.51 22.13 26.47
CA ASP A 192 46.19 21.70 27.71
C ASP A 192 46.54 20.18 27.76
N GLU A 193 47.45 19.79 28.67
CA GLU A 193 47.93 18.41 28.91
C GLU A 193 47.57 17.87 30.32
N SER A 194 47.25 16.57 30.45
CA SER A 194 47.63 15.67 31.57
C SER A 194 47.07 14.26 31.32
N ASN A 195 47.93 13.24 31.08
CA ASN A 195 48.49 12.28 32.05
C ASN A 195 47.43 11.56 32.91
N ASP A 196 47.34 10.22 32.92
CA ASP A 196 48.43 9.30 33.33
C ASP A 196 48.45 7.93 32.60
N SER A 197 49.44 7.07 32.89
CA SER A 197 49.89 5.86 32.14
C SER A 197 50.20 4.65 33.10
N PRO A 198 50.85 3.51 32.73
CA PRO A 198 50.80 2.65 31.53
C PRO A 198 50.49 1.12 31.84
N PRO A 199 51.32 0.08 31.50
CA PRO A 199 51.02 -1.08 30.60
C PRO A 199 51.07 -2.46 31.36
N PRO A 200 51.29 -3.68 30.76
CA PRO A 200 51.45 -4.20 29.37
C PRO A 200 50.41 -5.33 29.03
N SER A 201 50.50 -6.28 28.08
CA SER A 201 51.53 -6.85 27.15
C SER A 201 50.83 -7.34 25.83
N ALA A 202 51.44 -7.48 24.65
CA ALA A 202 52.46 -8.43 24.11
C ALA A 202 51.96 -9.87 23.76
N ASP A 203 52.46 -10.39 22.62
CA ASP A 203 52.26 -11.73 22.00
C ASP A 203 50.85 -12.11 21.49
N GLY A 204 50.66 -12.85 20.38
CA GLY A 204 51.60 -13.32 19.36
C GLY A 204 51.19 -14.68 18.72
N LYS A 205 51.25 -14.79 17.37
CA LYS A 205 51.28 -16.04 16.53
C LYS A 205 50.04 -16.96 16.56
N GLU A 206 49.39 -17.25 15.42
CA GLU A 206 49.64 -18.23 14.33
C GLU A 206 48.90 -19.58 14.49
N LYS A 207 48.21 -20.03 13.41
CA LYS A 207 47.89 -21.44 13.04
C LYS A 207 46.97 -22.24 14.01
N GLU A 208 46.30 -23.35 13.65
CA GLU A 208 46.08 -24.07 12.38
C GLU A 208 44.71 -24.82 12.40
N GLU A 209 44.47 -25.69 11.40
CA GLU A 209 43.34 -26.64 11.15
C GLU A 209 42.67 -27.30 12.39
N GLU A 210 41.39 -27.75 12.38
CA GLU A 210 40.98 -29.01 11.72
C GLU A 210 39.44 -29.28 11.60
N LYS A 211 39.09 -30.45 11.05
CA LYS A 211 37.74 -30.91 10.62
C LYS A 211 36.88 -31.59 11.71
N LYS A 212 35.54 -31.52 11.56
CA LYS A 212 34.52 -32.61 11.61
C LYS A 212 33.12 -31.98 11.41
N ALA A 213 32.18 -32.42 10.58
CA ALA A 213 31.69 -33.73 10.13
C ALA A 213 30.72 -34.43 11.11
N SER A 214 29.56 -34.86 10.58
CA SER A 214 28.41 -35.55 11.22
C SER A 214 27.61 -34.71 12.25
N SER A 215 26.27 -34.78 12.32
CA SER A 215 25.30 -35.70 11.66
C SER A 215 24.08 -34.95 11.10
#